data_AF-A0A7W0FYL5-F1
#
_entry.id   AF-A0A7W0FYL5-F1
#
_cell.length_a   1.000
_cell.length_b   1.000
_cell.length_c   1.000
_cell.angle_alpha   90.00
_cell.angle_beta   90.00
_cell.angle_gamma   90.00
#
_symmetry.space_group_name_H-M   'P 1'
#
loop_
_entity.id
_entity.type
_entity.pdbx_description
1 polymer ?
#
loop_
_entity_poly.entity_id
_entity_poly.type
_entity_poly.pdbx_seq_one_letter_code
_entity_poly.pdbx_strand_id
1 'polypeptide(L)'
;SPCLSSRIAYGTPVTIERLSTVDRGEEIMRALGFREFRVRHHDELVRLEIAPSELDRALAREVADELARRFRALGFRYVTLDLHGYRTGAMNEVLKIREP
;
A
#
# COMPACT_ATOMS: atom_id res chain seq x y z
N SER A 1 -14.97 -5.33 -6.93
CA SER A 1 -13.63 -4.83 -6.54
C SER A 1 -13.51 -3.36 -6.85
N PRO A 2 -12.94 -2.52 -5.96
CA PRO A 2 -12.66 -1.12 -6.29
C PRO A 2 -11.56 -1.04 -7.36
N CYS A 3 -11.65 -0.07 -8.27
CA CYS A 3 -10.69 0.13 -9.38
C CYS A 3 -9.24 0.33 -8.87
N LEU A 4 -8.25 -0.25 -9.57
CA LEU A 4 -6.83 -0.07 -9.24
C LEU A 4 -6.40 1.41 -9.20
N SER A 5 -7.08 2.29 -9.93
CA SER A 5 -6.82 3.74 -9.89
C SER A 5 -6.97 4.34 -8.49
N SER A 6 -7.82 3.77 -7.63
CA SER A 6 -8.01 4.24 -6.24
C SER A 6 -6.82 3.92 -5.31
N ARG A 7 -5.75 3.35 -5.86
CA ARG A 7 -4.49 3.06 -5.14
C ARG A 7 -3.40 4.07 -5.48
N ILE A 8 -3.62 4.90 -6.50
CA ILE A 8 -2.71 5.98 -6.87
C ILE A 8 -3.08 7.22 -6.05
N ALA A 9 -2.07 7.87 -5.45
CA ALA A 9 -2.28 9.08 -4.66
C ALA A 9 -2.94 10.21 -5.48
N TYR A 10 -3.66 11.11 -4.82
CA TYR A 10 -4.22 12.29 -5.49
C TYR A 10 -3.11 13.20 -6.01
N GLY A 11 -3.32 13.76 -7.21
CA GLY A 11 -2.33 14.59 -7.90
C GLY A 11 -1.24 13.81 -8.64
N THR A 12 -1.25 12.49 -8.53
CA THR A 12 -0.30 11.60 -9.21
C THR A 12 -0.92 11.03 -10.50
N PRO A 13 -0.31 11.21 -11.68
CA PRO A 13 -0.82 10.65 -12.93
C PRO A 13 -1.01 9.13 -12.85
N VAL A 14 -2.19 8.65 -13.27
CA VAL A 14 -2.46 7.22 -13.41
C VAL A 14 -1.83 6.74 -14.72
N THR A 15 -0.79 5.92 -14.63
CA THR A 15 -0.13 5.31 -15.81
C THR A 15 -0.25 3.79 -15.73
N ILE A 16 -0.09 3.12 -16.89
CA ILE A 16 -0.11 1.65 -16.96
C ILE A 16 1.01 1.05 -16.10
N GLU A 17 2.22 1.64 -16.10
CA GLU A 17 3.30 1.11 -15.26
C GLU A 17 2.97 1.20 -13.77
N ARG A 18 2.37 2.30 -13.33
CA ARG A 18 1.98 2.49 -11.92
C ARG A 18 0.89 1.52 -11.50
N LEU A 19 -0.12 1.31 -12.36
CA LEU A 19 -1.16 0.32 -12.13
C LEU A 19 -0.59 -1.10 -12.06
N SER A 20 0.32 -1.46 -12.97
CA SER A 20 1.00 -2.76 -12.96
C SER A 20 1.87 -2.93 -11.72
N THR A 21 2.55 -1.87 -11.26
CA THR A 21 3.36 -1.90 -10.03
C THR A 21 2.49 -2.14 -8.80
N VAL A 22 1.33 -1.49 -8.72
CA VAL A 22 0.35 -1.74 -7.65
C VAL A 22 -0.14 -3.19 -7.68
N ASP A 23 -0.50 -3.70 -8.86
CA ASP A 23 -1.02 -5.06 -9.03
C ASP A 23 0.00 -6.12 -8.57
N ARG A 24 1.25 -6.01 -9.02
CA ARG A 24 2.37 -6.85 -8.56
C ARG A 24 2.63 -6.71 -7.06
N GLY A 25 2.44 -5.51 -6.51
CA GLY A 25 2.48 -5.27 -5.07
C GLY A 25 1.40 -6.06 -4.33
N GLU A 26 0.16 -6.05 -4.85
CA GLU A 26 -0.93 -6.82 -4.25
C GLU A 26 -0.67 -8.34 -4.34
N GLU A 27 -0.06 -8.83 -5.43
CA GLU A 27 0.38 -10.23 -5.55
C GLU A 27 1.41 -10.62 -4.48
N ILE A 28 2.39 -9.75 -4.21
CA ILE A 28 3.37 -9.96 -3.12
C ILE A 28 2.66 -10.11 -1.79
N MET A 29 1.70 -9.23 -1.48
CA MET A 29 0.93 -9.28 -0.24
C MET A 29 0.15 -10.59 -0.11
N ARG A 30 -0.50 -11.06 -1.19
CA ARG A 30 -1.19 -12.36 -1.23
C ARG A 30 -0.24 -13.53 -1.04
N ALA A 31 0.93 -13.50 -1.68
CA ALA A 31 1.94 -14.55 -1.58
C ALA A 31 2.56 -14.62 -0.17
N LEU A 32 2.66 -13.48 0.51
CA LEU A 32 3.02 -13.41 1.93
C LEU A 32 1.84 -13.74 2.84
N GLY A 33 0.66 -14.08 2.31
CA GLY A 33 -0.48 -14.58 3.07
C GLY A 33 -1.30 -13.53 3.81
N PHE A 34 -1.19 -12.24 3.44
CA PHE A 34 -2.12 -11.21 3.92
C PHE A 34 -3.45 -11.33 3.20
N ARG A 35 -4.55 -11.09 3.90
CA ARG A 35 -5.90 -11.28 3.35
C ARG A 35 -6.60 -9.96 3.06
N GLU A 36 -6.47 -9.01 3.97
CA GLU A 36 -7.11 -7.71 3.87
C GLU A 36 -6.06 -6.62 3.85
N PHE A 37 -5.83 -6.05 2.66
CA PHE A 37 -4.82 -5.02 2.48
C PHE A 37 -5.11 -4.09 1.30
N ARG A 38 -4.37 -2.99 1.24
CA ARG A 38 -4.18 -2.15 0.05
C ARG A 38 -2.72 -1.78 -0.10
N VAL A 39 -2.27 -1.80 -1.34
CA VAL A 39 -0.99 -1.23 -1.75
C VAL A 39 -1.28 0.14 -2.35
N ARG A 40 -0.80 1.21 -1.73
CA ARG A 40 -0.92 2.56 -2.27
C ARG A 40 0.40 3.07 -2.80
N HIS A 41 0.35 3.63 -4.00
CA HIS A 41 1.50 4.21 -4.67
C HIS A 41 1.54 5.72 -4.44
N HIS A 42 2.61 6.19 -3.82
CA HIS A 42 2.91 7.60 -3.54
C HIS A 42 4.29 7.95 -4.13
N ASP A 43 4.37 8.04 -5.47
CA ASP A 43 5.62 8.23 -6.20
C ASP A 43 6.75 7.28 -5.74
N GLU A 44 7.78 7.77 -5.04
CA GLU A 44 8.90 6.93 -4.55
C GLU A 44 8.55 6.05 -3.35
N LEU A 45 7.36 6.20 -2.77
CA LEU A 45 6.92 5.53 -1.55
C LEU A 45 5.74 4.59 -1.84
N VAL A 46 5.75 3.42 -1.21
CA VAL A 46 4.56 2.57 -1.07
C VAL A 46 4.04 2.67 0.36
N ARG A 47 2.72 2.87 0.48
CA ARG A 47 2.02 2.78 1.76
C ARG A 47 1.15 1.54 1.78
N LEU A 48 1.45 0.63 2.68
CA LEU A 48 0.73 -0.62 2.91
C LEU A 48 -0.33 -0.39 3.99
N GLU A 49 -1.60 -0.56 3.62
CA GLU A 49 -2.71 -0.61 4.58
C GLU A 49 -3.02 -2.09 4.80
N ILE A 50 -2.87 -2.61 6.02
CA ILE A 50 -3.10 -4.03 6.35
C ILE A 50 -4.16 -4.10 7.44
N ALA A 51 -5.02 -5.14 7.44
CA ALA A 51 -5.99 -5.33 8.51
C ALA A 51 -5.33 -5.27 9.90
N PRO A 52 -5.95 -4.58 10.88
CA PRO A 52 -5.38 -4.46 12.22
C PRO A 52 -5.04 -5.81 12.87
N SER A 53 -5.84 -6.86 12.61
CA SER A 53 -5.62 -8.22 13.10
C SER A 53 -4.38 -8.91 12.49
N GLU A 54 -3.84 -8.38 11.40
CA GLU A 54 -2.64 -8.90 10.72
C GLU A 54 -1.41 -7.98 10.93
N LEU A 55 -1.54 -6.87 11.66
CA LEU A 55 -0.48 -5.87 11.79
C LEU A 55 0.72 -6.37 12.62
N ASP A 56 0.48 -7.10 13.71
CA ASP A 56 1.55 -7.70 14.53
C ASP A 56 2.45 -8.62 13.69
N ARG A 57 1.84 -9.37 12.77
CA ARG A 57 2.58 -10.20 11.82
C ARG A 57 3.39 -9.37 10.83
N ALA A 58 2.84 -8.27 10.31
CA ALA A 58 3.55 -7.37 9.40
C ALA A 58 4.75 -6.68 10.07
N LEU A 59 4.68 -6.46 11.39
CA LEU A 59 5.74 -5.87 12.20
C LEU A 59 6.78 -6.89 12.69
N ALA A 60 6.51 -8.19 12.59
CA ALA A 60 7.52 -9.21 12.84
C ALA A 60 8.73 -8.98 11.93
N ARG A 61 9.94 -9.01 12.50
CA ARG A 61 11.17 -8.55 11.85
C ARG A 61 11.40 -9.23 10.50
N GLU A 62 11.18 -10.52 10.42
CA GLU A 62 11.38 -11.35 9.23
C GLU A 62 10.40 -10.96 8.11
N VAL A 63 9.16 -10.67 8.47
CA VAL A 63 8.11 -10.26 7.51
C VAL A 63 8.35 -8.83 7.04
N ALA A 64 8.71 -7.92 7.96
CA ALA A 64 9.03 -6.54 7.64
C ALA A 64 10.23 -6.43 6.69
N ASP A 65 11.29 -7.21 6.92
CA ASP A 65 12.46 -7.27 6.05
C ASP A 65 12.10 -7.82 4.65
N GLU A 66 11.23 -8.82 4.59
CA GLU A 66 10.77 -9.40 3.32
C GLU A 66 9.88 -8.43 2.52
N LEU A 67 8.97 -7.71 3.20
CA LEU A 67 8.20 -6.63 2.60
C LEU A 67 9.13 -5.54 2.05
N ALA A 68 10.08 -5.06 2.85
CA ALA A 68 11.03 -4.05 2.44
C ALA A 68 11.83 -4.50 1.20
N ARG A 69 12.34 -5.73 1.20
CA ARG A 69 13.12 -6.30 0.09
C ARG A 69 12.29 -6.37 -1.20
N ARG A 70 11.10 -6.95 -1.15
CA ARG A 70 10.26 -7.16 -2.34
C ARG A 70 9.73 -5.86 -2.92
N PHE A 71 9.28 -4.92 -2.07
CA PHE A 71 8.77 -3.64 -2.56
C PHE A 71 9.88 -2.71 -3.06
N ARG A 72 11.10 -2.77 -2.51
CA ARG A 72 12.26 -2.09 -3.11
C ARG A 72 12.60 -2.63 -4.49
N ALA A 73 12.49 -3.95 -4.70
CA ALA A 73 12.67 -4.57 -6.01
C ALA A 73 11.58 -4.17 -7.03
N LEU A 74 10.43 -3.67 -6.58
CA LEU A 74 9.40 -3.05 -7.42
C LEU A 74 9.69 -1.58 -7.76
N GLY A 75 10.75 -0.99 -7.22
CA GLY A 75 11.16 0.39 -7.51
C GLY A 75 10.81 1.42 -6.44
N PHE A 76 10.22 1.01 -5.31
CA PHE A 76 9.95 1.94 -4.21
C PHE A 76 11.22 2.20 -3.39
N ARG A 77 11.52 3.48 -3.16
CA ARG A 77 12.60 3.91 -2.25
C ARG A 77 12.22 3.70 -0.79
N TYR A 78 10.96 3.93 -0.47
CA TYR A 78 10.42 3.82 0.89
C TYR A 78 9.23 2.87 0.93
N VAL A 79 9.23 2.00 1.94
CA VAL A 79 8.16 1.03 2.20
C VAL A 79 7.60 1.36 3.58
N THR A 80 6.32 1.70 3.66
CA THR A 80 5.68 2.16 4.91
C THR A 80 4.42 1.36 5.21
N LEU A 81 4.07 1.33 6.49
CA LEU A 81 2.81 0.80 7.00
C LEU A 81 1.94 1.96 7.47
N ASP A 82 0.66 1.92 7.10
CA ASP A 82 -0.34 2.79 7.70
C ASP A 82 -0.68 2.26 9.11
N LEU A 83 -0.40 3.06 10.13
CA LEU A 83 -0.59 2.65 11.53
C LEU A 83 -2.06 2.51 11.93
N HIS A 84 -2.99 3.10 11.16
CA HIS A 84 -4.41 2.85 11.34
C HIS A 84 -4.89 1.59 10.61
N GLY A 85 -4.04 0.97 9.78
CA GLY A 85 -4.36 -0.22 9.02
C GLY A 85 -5.37 -0.01 7.91
N TYR A 86 -5.88 -1.13 7.38
CA TYR A 86 -6.88 -1.15 6.32
C TYR A 86 -8.23 -0.67 6.82
N ARG A 87 -8.76 0.38 6.19
CA ARG A 87 -10.10 0.92 6.45
C ARG A 87 -10.81 1.25 5.13
N THR A 88 -12.13 1.07 5.10
CA THR A 88 -12.95 1.56 3.98
C THR A 88 -12.94 3.10 3.98
N GLY A 89 -12.70 3.72 2.81
CA GLY A 89 -12.66 5.18 2.71
C GLY A 89 -11.41 5.89 3.23
N ALA A 90 -10.35 5.20 3.65
CA ALA A 90 -9.11 5.81 4.18
C ALA A 90 -8.47 6.87 3.26
N MET A 91 -8.61 6.72 1.93
CA MET A 91 -8.11 7.71 0.96
C MET A 91 -8.84 9.07 1.04
N ASN A 92 -10.10 9.06 1.48
CA ASN A 92 -10.92 10.27 1.60
C ASN A 92 -10.52 11.13 2.82
N GLU A 93 -9.72 10.60 3.75
CA GLU A 93 -9.26 11.36 4.92
C GLU A 93 -8.33 12.52 4.52
N VAL A 94 -7.53 12.33 3.47
CA VAL A 94 -6.65 13.39 2.92
C VAL A 94 -7.47 14.56 2.35
N LEU A 95 -8.69 14.30 1.88
CA LEU A 95 -9.59 15.36 1.38
C LEU A 95 -10.20 16.18 2.53
N LYS A 96 -10.42 15.57 3.70
CA LYS A 96 -10.98 16.25 4.88
C LYS A 96 -9.98 17.20 5.55
N ILE A 97 -8.68 16.95 5.41
CA ILE A 97 -7.63 17.82 5.98
C ILE A 97 -7.43 19.09 5.13
N ARG A 98 -7.95 19.12 3.90
CA ARG A 98 -7.81 20.26 2.96
C ARG A 98 -9.01 21.20 2.94
N GLU A 99 -9.89 21.14 3.94
CA GLU A 99 -10.84 22.23 4.20
C GLU A 99 -10.14 23.31 5.06
N PRO A 100 -10.24 24.60 4.67
CA PRO A 100 -9.55 25.71 5.36
C PRO A 100 -10.05 25.94 6.79
#